data_AF-A0A5W4B832-F1
#
_entry.id   AF-A0A5W4B832-F1
#
_cell.length_a   1.000
_cell.length_b   1.000
_cell.length_c   1.000
_cell.angle_alpha   90.00
_cell.angle_beta   90.00
_cell.angle_gamma   90.00
#
_symmetry.space_group_name_H-M   'P 1'
#
loop_
_entity.id
_entity.type
_entity.pdbx_description
1 polymer ?
#
loop_
_entity_poly.entity_id
_entity_poly.type
_entity_poly.pdbx_seq_one_letter_code
_entity_poly.pdbx_strand_id
1 'polypeptide(L)'
;MITQQIISSELEVLKKHIDSGDIRIPSLWQGLKPGLIIMGWMIFCPLLMSFLITQKTSETLTAVLAGGWLGLIILFIVARIRMLYFSLPEEFLKTSLVMRIISSKLKVYFIVYMGIIFLWSFLGGGIIYGFGAILVTVIMAFLIQLDIGRYQFVGVIDAINSYVKNKKLSRVK
;
A
#
# COMPACT_ATOMS: atom_id res chain seq x y z
N MET A 1 -9.36 -20.50 -9.10
CA MET A 1 -10.01 -20.28 -7.79
C MET A 1 -8.96 -20.53 -6.72
N ILE A 2 -8.69 -19.60 -5.82
CA ILE A 2 -7.77 -19.85 -4.69
C ILE A 2 -8.56 -20.63 -3.63
N THR A 3 -8.10 -21.82 -3.28
CA THR A 3 -8.69 -22.65 -2.22
C THR A 3 -7.84 -22.55 -0.94
N GLN A 4 -8.45 -22.76 0.22
CA GLN A 4 -7.72 -22.72 1.51
C GLN A 4 -6.53 -23.70 1.54
N GLN A 5 -6.65 -24.85 0.87
CA GLN A 5 -5.57 -25.83 0.76
C GLN A 5 -4.32 -25.29 0.05
N ILE A 6 -4.50 -24.40 -0.94
CA ILE A 6 -3.39 -23.74 -1.65
C ILE A 6 -2.73 -22.70 -0.72
N ILE A 7 -3.52 -21.98 0.08
CA ILE A 7 -2.99 -21.00 1.03
C ILE A 7 -2.18 -21.71 2.14
N SER A 8 -2.67 -22.83 2.66
CA SER A 8 -1.98 -23.60 3.70
C SER A 8 -0.67 -24.22 3.20
N SER A 9 -0.66 -24.75 1.97
CA SER A 9 0.57 -25.34 1.40
C SER A 9 1.62 -24.27 1.08
N GLU A 10 1.20 -23.10 0.57
CA GLU A 10 2.09 -21.95 0.40
C GLU A 10 2.68 -21.48 1.74
N LEU A 11 1.89 -21.48 2.83
CA LEU A 11 2.35 -21.16 4.18
C LEU A 11 3.42 -22.13 4.71
N GLU A 12 3.31 -23.43 4.41
CA GLU A 12 4.31 -24.43 4.79
C GLU A 12 5.62 -24.25 4.02
N VAL A 13 5.54 -23.98 2.72
CA VAL A 13 6.72 -23.66 1.90
C VAL A 13 7.41 -22.40 2.40
N LEU A 14 6.65 -21.37 2.79
CA LEU A 14 7.19 -20.15 3.34
C LEU A 14 7.90 -20.38 4.68
N LYS A 15 7.32 -21.17 5.59
CA LYS A 15 7.97 -21.55 6.87
C LYS A 15 9.31 -22.23 6.63
N LYS A 16 9.37 -23.17 5.68
CA LYS A 16 10.61 -23.87 5.30
C LYS A 16 11.71 -22.92 4.82
N HIS A 17 11.36 -21.89 4.03
CA HIS A 17 12.32 -20.88 3.56
C HIS A 17 12.73 -19.86 4.65
N ILE A 18 11.84 -19.57 5.60
CA ILE A 18 12.19 -18.76 6.78
C ILE A 18 13.14 -19.54 7.70
N ASP A 19 13.03 -20.87 7.74
CA ASP A 19 13.91 -21.74 8.51
C ASP A 19 15.29 -21.95 7.91
N SER A 20 15.41 -21.93 6.59
CA SER A 20 16.70 -21.87 5.90
C SER A 20 17.43 -20.52 6.05
N GLY A 21 16.78 -19.51 6.64
CA GLY A 21 17.41 -18.23 6.97
C GLY A 21 17.45 -17.20 5.83
N ASP A 22 16.69 -17.42 4.75
CA ASP A 22 16.68 -16.58 3.55
C ASP A 22 15.82 -15.30 3.71
N ILE A 23 15.82 -14.71 4.91
CA ILE A 23 15.13 -13.45 5.19
C ILE A 23 16.05 -12.31 4.77
N ARG A 24 15.69 -11.64 3.68
CA ARG A 24 16.41 -10.46 3.19
C ARG A 24 15.98 -9.21 3.94
N ILE A 25 16.93 -8.32 4.24
CA ILE A 25 16.65 -6.99 4.77
C ILE A 25 16.37 -6.09 3.56
N PRO A 26 15.12 -5.63 3.35
CA PRO A 26 14.79 -4.81 2.20
C PRO A 26 15.34 -3.39 2.35
N SER A 27 15.70 -2.77 1.22
CA SER A 27 16.12 -1.37 1.24
C SER A 27 14.94 -0.44 1.50
N LEU A 28 15.12 0.55 2.38
CA LEU A 28 14.08 1.53 2.73
C LEU A 28 13.56 2.30 1.50
N TRP A 29 14.45 2.63 0.58
CA TRP A 29 14.11 3.37 -0.64
C TRP A 29 13.18 2.58 -1.57
N GLN A 30 13.37 1.28 -1.67
CA GLN A 30 12.45 0.41 -2.39
C GLN A 30 11.08 0.39 -1.71
N GLY A 31 10.99 0.42 -0.38
CA GLY A 31 9.71 0.55 0.32
C GLY A 31 8.99 1.88 0.03
N LEU A 32 9.72 2.98 0.09
CA LEU A 32 9.18 4.34 0.05
C LEU A 32 8.71 4.80 -1.34
N LYS A 33 9.36 4.34 -2.42
CA LYS A 33 9.11 4.83 -3.80
C LYS A 33 7.63 4.98 -4.19
N PRO A 34 6.74 3.96 -4.03
CA PRO A 34 5.34 4.10 -4.42
C PRO A 34 4.57 5.05 -3.51
N GLY A 35 4.89 5.09 -2.21
CA GLY A 35 4.33 6.09 -1.30
C GLY A 35 4.67 7.52 -1.74
N LEU A 36 5.93 7.74 -2.16
CA LEU A 36 6.38 9.05 -2.66
C LEU A 36 5.66 9.45 -3.94
N ILE A 37 5.39 8.49 -4.83
CA ILE A 37 4.62 8.74 -6.06
C ILE A 37 3.19 9.17 -5.71
N ILE A 38 2.52 8.50 -4.76
CA ILE A 38 1.16 8.87 -4.33
C ILE A 38 1.16 10.28 -3.73
N MET A 39 2.07 10.54 -2.78
CA MET A 39 2.17 11.83 -2.11
C MET A 39 2.46 12.95 -3.12
N GLY A 40 3.41 12.74 -4.03
CA GLY A 40 3.72 13.69 -5.08
C GLY A 40 2.54 13.95 -6.00
N TRP A 41 1.76 12.92 -6.35
CA TRP A 41 0.56 13.08 -7.18
C TRP A 41 -0.54 13.89 -6.48
N MET A 42 -0.78 13.64 -5.20
CA MET A 42 -1.77 14.39 -4.40
C MET A 42 -1.40 15.87 -4.22
N ILE A 43 -0.12 16.21 -4.29
CA ILE A 43 0.34 17.60 -4.32
C ILE A 43 0.24 18.17 -5.74
N PHE A 44 0.60 17.37 -6.74
CA PHE A 44 0.64 17.80 -8.14
C PHE A 44 -0.74 18.10 -8.72
N CYS A 45 -1.76 17.30 -8.43
CA CYS A 45 -3.10 17.52 -8.98
C CYS A 45 -3.70 18.90 -8.65
N PRO A 46 -3.75 19.37 -7.38
CA PRO A 46 -4.27 20.70 -7.07
C PRO A 46 -3.40 21.83 -7.64
N LEU A 47 -2.08 21.65 -7.73
CA LEU A 47 -1.19 22.63 -8.39
C LEU A 47 -1.50 22.76 -9.88
N LEU A 48 -1.66 21.63 -10.56
CA LEU A 48 -2.02 21.61 -11.98
C LEU A 48 -3.39 22.28 -12.20
N MET A 49 -4.38 21.99 -11.36
CA MET A 49 -5.71 22.61 -11.49
C MET A 49 -5.69 24.10 -11.21
N SER A 50 -4.87 24.55 -10.26
CA SER A 50 -4.67 25.98 -10.01
C SER A 50 -4.17 26.71 -11.24
N PHE A 51 -3.30 26.08 -12.03
CA PHE A 51 -2.79 26.63 -13.29
C PHE A 51 -3.84 26.61 -14.40
N LEU A 52 -4.65 25.55 -14.49
CA LEU A 52 -5.65 25.37 -15.56
C LEU A 52 -6.92 26.21 -15.36
N ILE A 53 -7.39 26.35 -14.12
CA ILE A 53 -8.72 26.93 -13.79
C ILE A 53 -8.57 28.30 -13.10
N THR A 54 -7.35 28.79 -12.88
CA THR A 54 -7.06 30.07 -12.20
C THR A 54 -7.71 30.14 -10.80
N GLN A 55 -7.57 29.07 -10.01
CA GLN A 55 -8.06 29.04 -8.63
C GLN A 55 -7.31 30.05 -7.75
N LYS A 56 -7.98 30.51 -6.69
CA LYS A 56 -7.35 31.40 -5.70
C LYS A 56 -6.15 30.71 -5.06
N THR A 57 -5.05 31.44 -4.92
CA THR A 57 -3.80 30.92 -4.33
C THR A 57 -4.00 30.34 -2.93
N SER A 58 -4.91 30.91 -2.12
CA SER A 58 -5.23 30.41 -0.78
C SER A 58 -5.90 29.03 -0.80
N GLU A 59 -6.78 28.79 -1.77
CA GLU A 59 -7.46 27.50 -1.95
C GLU A 59 -6.49 26.44 -2.45
N THR A 60 -5.62 26.80 -3.39
CA THR A 60 -4.55 25.91 -3.88
C THR A 60 -3.59 25.53 -2.76
N LEU A 61 -3.14 26.49 -1.95
CA LEU A 61 -2.26 26.23 -0.82
C LEU A 61 -2.91 25.26 0.19
N THR A 62 -4.19 25.48 0.51
CA THR A 62 -4.94 24.61 1.43
C THR A 62 -5.06 23.19 0.87
N ALA A 63 -5.36 23.04 -0.42
CA ALA A 63 -5.46 21.75 -1.08
C ALA A 63 -4.13 21.01 -1.14
N VAL A 64 -3.03 21.71 -1.42
CA VAL A 64 -1.67 21.16 -1.43
C VAL A 64 -1.25 20.69 -0.05
N LEU A 65 -1.51 21.48 0.99
CA LEU A 65 -1.19 21.09 2.37
C LEU A 65 -2.02 19.88 2.83
N ALA A 66 -3.31 19.86 2.53
CA ALA A 66 -4.18 18.73 2.85
C ALA A 66 -3.77 17.45 2.10
N GLY A 67 -3.51 17.57 0.79
CA GLY A 67 -3.05 16.46 -0.06
C GLY A 67 -1.67 15.95 0.35
N GLY A 68 -0.74 16.85 0.67
CA GLY A 68 0.59 16.50 1.16
C GLY A 68 0.56 15.79 2.51
N TRP A 69 -0.24 16.27 3.47
CA TRP A 69 -0.40 15.63 4.78
C TRP A 69 -1.01 14.23 4.66
N LEU A 70 -2.10 14.09 3.91
CA LEU A 70 -2.72 12.78 3.69
C LEU A 70 -1.78 11.84 2.91
N GLY A 71 -1.09 12.36 1.89
CA GLY A 71 -0.10 11.62 1.13
C GLY A 71 1.06 11.11 1.98
N LEU A 72 1.50 11.88 2.98
CA LEU A 72 2.52 11.47 3.94
C LEU A 72 2.06 10.28 4.80
N ILE A 73 0.81 10.30 5.27
CA ILE A 73 0.22 9.17 6.02
C ILE A 73 0.20 7.91 5.14
N ILE A 74 -0.29 8.04 3.91
CA ILE A 74 -0.35 6.92 2.96
C ILE A 74 1.05 6.38 2.66
N LEU A 75 2.04 7.27 2.51
CA LEU A 75 3.43 6.89 2.27
C LEU A 75 3.96 5.96 3.37
N PHE A 76 3.72 6.26 4.65
CA PHE A 76 4.18 5.39 5.74
C PHE A 76 3.47 4.04 5.73
N ILE A 77 2.16 4.02 5.46
CA ILE A 77 1.38 2.77 5.39
C ILE A 77 1.90 1.89 4.24
N VAL A 78 2.02 2.46 3.03
CA VAL A 78 2.49 1.74 1.85
C VAL A 78 3.94 1.27 2.01
N ALA A 79 4.80 2.10 2.59
CA ALA A 79 6.19 1.73 2.85
C ALA A 79 6.27 0.52 3.79
N ARG A 80 5.47 0.50 4.87
CA ARG A 80 5.41 -0.66 5.79
C ARG A 80 5.00 -1.93 5.07
N ILE A 81 3.90 -1.91 4.31
CA ILE A 81 3.40 -3.08 3.58
C ILE A 81 4.43 -3.57 2.55
N ARG A 82 5.07 -2.64 1.83
CA ARG A 82 6.05 -2.99 0.80
C ARG A 82 7.35 -3.53 1.38
N MET A 83 7.79 -3.00 2.52
CA MET A 83 8.95 -3.55 3.24
C MET A 83 8.64 -4.96 3.74
N LEU A 84 7.44 -5.23 4.26
CA LEU A 84 7.02 -6.60 4.60
C LEU A 84 7.04 -7.51 3.37
N TYR A 85 6.50 -7.06 2.23
CA TYR A 85 6.50 -7.83 0.99
C TYR A 85 7.92 -8.19 0.53
N PHE A 86 8.87 -7.24 0.56
CA PHE A 86 10.26 -7.52 0.15
C PHE A 86 11.09 -8.28 1.18
N SER A 87 10.63 -8.39 2.43
CA SER A 87 11.27 -9.26 3.42
C SER A 87 10.98 -10.74 3.20
N LEU A 88 10.01 -11.06 2.34
CA LEU A 88 9.67 -12.44 1.98
C LEU A 88 10.69 -13.03 0.99
N PRO A 89 10.97 -14.35 1.06
CA PRO A 89 11.88 -15.04 0.15
C PRO A 89 11.46 -14.87 -1.32
N GLU A 90 12.41 -14.58 -2.22
CA GLU A 90 12.11 -14.37 -3.63
C GLU A 90 11.49 -15.59 -4.31
N GLU A 91 11.90 -16.80 -3.93
CA GLU A 91 11.33 -18.04 -4.45
C GLU A 91 9.85 -18.14 -4.12
N PHE A 92 9.44 -17.75 -2.91
CA PHE A 92 8.04 -17.68 -2.52
C PHE A 92 7.26 -16.63 -3.31
N LEU A 93 7.85 -15.45 -3.54
CA LEU A 93 7.21 -14.40 -4.33
C LEU A 93 7.00 -14.79 -5.80
N LYS A 94 7.92 -15.58 -6.38
CA LYS A 94 7.85 -16.06 -7.77
C LYS A 94 6.92 -17.26 -7.93
N THR A 95 6.85 -18.14 -6.92
CA THR A 95 6.04 -19.37 -6.98
C THR A 95 4.60 -19.17 -6.48
N SER A 96 4.38 -18.25 -5.54
CA SER A 96 3.06 -18.01 -4.95
C SER A 96 2.10 -17.38 -5.98
N LEU A 97 1.03 -18.11 -6.27
CA LEU A 97 -0.04 -17.64 -7.13
C LEU A 97 -0.85 -16.54 -6.42
N VAL A 98 -0.96 -16.63 -5.09
CA VAL A 98 -1.63 -15.65 -4.23
C VAL A 98 -0.92 -14.30 -4.29
N MET A 99 0.41 -14.27 -4.12
CA MET A 99 1.19 -13.04 -4.18
C MET A 99 1.13 -12.36 -5.55
N ARG A 100 1.11 -13.14 -6.63
CA ARG A 100 0.97 -12.62 -7.99
C ARG A 100 -0.39 -11.95 -8.20
N ILE A 101 -1.47 -12.58 -7.74
CA ILE A 101 -2.83 -12.02 -7.85
C ILE A 101 -2.99 -10.75 -7.00
N ILE A 102 -2.52 -10.76 -5.74
CA ILE A 102 -2.58 -9.60 -4.86
C ILE A 102 -1.80 -8.42 -5.44
N SER A 103 -0.58 -8.66 -5.93
CA SER A 103 0.25 -7.62 -6.54
C SER A 103 -0.40 -7.02 -7.79
N SER A 104 -1.08 -7.84 -8.60
CA SER A 104 -1.81 -7.37 -9.78
C SER A 104 -3.02 -6.50 -9.39
N LYS A 105 -3.85 -6.97 -8.46
CA LYS A 105 -5.01 -6.22 -7.93
C LYS A 105 -4.58 -4.89 -7.33
N LEU A 106 -3.53 -4.87 -6.50
CA LEU A 106 -3.00 -3.64 -5.90
C LEU A 106 -2.56 -2.61 -6.95
N LYS A 107 -1.96 -3.05 -8.06
CA LYS A 107 -1.64 -2.13 -9.18
C LYS A 107 -2.90 -1.51 -9.79
N VAL A 108 -3.96 -2.30 -9.99
CA VAL A 108 -5.24 -1.80 -10.50
C VAL A 108 -5.84 -0.79 -9.52
N TYR A 109 -5.93 -1.13 -8.23
CA TYR A 109 -6.42 -0.22 -7.19
C TYR A 109 -5.61 1.09 -7.14
N PHE A 110 -4.29 1.01 -7.28
CA PHE A 110 -3.43 2.17 -7.36
C PHE A 110 -3.76 3.06 -8.56
N ILE A 111 -3.88 2.50 -9.77
CA ILE A 111 -4.23 3.27 -10.97
C ILE A 111 -5.60 3.93 -10.82
N VAL A 112 -6.60 3.18 -10.33
CA VAL A 112 -7.96 3.69 -10.11
C VAL A 112 -7.95 4.82 -9.09
N TYR A 113 -7.22 4.67 -7.96
CA TYR A 113 -7.09 5.72 -6.96
C TYR A 113 -6.50 7.00 -7.54
N MET A 114 -5.42 6.89 -8.31
CA MET A 114 -4.76 8.05 -8.94
C MET A 114 -5.68 8.76 -9.92
N GLY A 115 -6.49 8.01 -10.67
CA GLY A 115 -7.50 8.54 -11.58
C GLY A 115 -8.64 9.26 -10.85
N ILE A 116 -9.18 8.69 -9.78
CA ILE A 116 -10.26 9.32 -8.99
C ILE A 116 -9.76 10.61 -8.34
N ILE A 117 -8.55 10.61 -7.75
CA ILE A 117 -7.97 11.82 -7.14
C ILE A 117 -7.76 12.92 -8.19
N PHE A 118 -7.31 12.54 -9.39
CA PHE A 118 -7.16 13.47 -10.51
C PHE A 118 -8.52 14.08 -10.92
N LEU A 119 -9.56 13.25 -11.11
CA LEU A 119 -10.91 13.72 -11.44
C LEU A 119 -11.49 14.60 -10.32
N TRP A 120 -11.27 14.24 -9.07
CA TRP A 120 -11.75 15.01 -7.91
C TRP A 120 -11.11 16.40 -7.84
N SER A 121 -9.87 16.53 -8.33
CA SER A 121 -9.17 17.81 -8.36
C SER A 121 -9.86 18.85 -9.25
N PHE A 122 -10.64 18.42 -10.25
CA PHE A 122 -11.44 19.34 -11.07
C PHE A 122 -12.67 19.90 -10.34
N LEU A 123 -13.20 19.16 -9.37
CA LEU A 123 -14.49 19.45 -8.75
C LEU A 123 -14.41 20.38 -7.55
N GLY A 124 -13.23 20.61 -6.97
CA GLY A 124 -13.11 21.52 -5.84
C GLY A 124 -11.67 21.93 -5.51
N GLY A 125 -11.49 23.22 -5.22
CA GLY A 125 -10.28 23.77 -4.61
C GLY A 125 -10.36 23.74 -3.08
N GLY A 126 -9.22 23.93 -2.42
CA GLY A 126 -9.13 24.07 -0.96
C GLY A 126 -9.64 22.88 -0.17
N ILE A 127 -10.55 23.15 0.78
CA ILE A 127 -11.08 22.15 1.73
C ILE A 127 -11.87 21.03 1.02
N ILE A 128 -12.54 21.35 -0.09
CA ILE A 128 -13.35 20.37 -0.84
C ILE A 128 -12.45 19.26 -1.42
N TYR A 129 -11.27 19.66 -1.92
CA TYR A 129 -10.26 18.70 -2.35
C TYR A 129 -9.79 17.83 -1.18
N GLY A 130 -9.38 18.45 -0.07
CA GLY A 130 -8.86 17.73 1.10
C GLY A 130 -9.86 16.73 1.67
N PHE A 131 -11.11 17.15 1.88
CA PHE A 131 -12.16 16.29 2.43
C PHE A 131 -12.51 15.14 1.48
N GLY A 132 -12.65 15.41 0.18
CA GLY A 132 -12.93 14.36 -0.79
C GLY A 132 -11.76 13.39 -0.99
N ALA A 133 -10.51 13.88 -0.93
CA ALA A 133 -9.33 13.02 -0.95
C ALA A 133 -9.31 12.06 0.25
N ILE A 134 -9.67 12.53 1.45
CA ILE A 134 -9.83 11.68 2.63
C ILE A 134 -10.92 10.63 2.39
N LEU A 135 -12.10 11.05 1.93
CA LEU A 135 -13.25 10.17 1.72
C LEU A 135 -12.94 9.07 0.68
N VAL A 136 -12.34 9.43 -0.46
CA VAL A 136 -11.89 8.50 -1.49
C VAL A 136 -10.86 7.52 -0.92
N THR A 137 -9.91 8.01 -0.12
CA THR A 137 -8.89 7.16 0.51
C THR A 137 -9.52 6.13 1.45
N VAL A 138 -10.48 6.54 2.28
CA VAL A 138 -11.19 5.64 3.20
C VAL A 138 -12.00 4.59 2.44
N ILE A 139 -12.77 4.99 1.42
CA ILE A 139 -13.53 4.05 0.60
C ILE A 139 -12.61 3.04 -0.08
N MET A 140 -11.52 3.51 -0.69
CA MET A 140 -10.57 2.63 -1.37
C MET A 140 -9.87 1.69 -0.40
N ALA A 141 -9.49 2.15 0.79
CA ALA A 141 -8.93 1.30 1.83
C ALA A 141 -9.92 0.21 2.26
N PHE A 142 -11.22 0.52 2.36
CA PHE A 142 -12.25 -0.46 2.67
C PHE A 142 -12.45 -1.48 1.54
N LEU A 143 -12.49 -1.03 0.29
CA LEU A 143 -12.61 -1.92 -0.88
C LEU A 143 -11.41 -2.88 -0.99
N ILE A 144 -10.20 -2.37 -0.76
CA ILE A 144 -8.98 -3.19 -0.73
C ILE A 144 -9.07 -4.21 0.40
N GLN A 145 -9.52 -3.81 1.59
CA GLN A 145 -9.68 -4.73 2.72
C GLN A 145 -10.74 -5.81 2.45
N LEU A 146 -11.88 -5.45 1.84
CA LEU A 146 -12.92 -6.42 1.48
C LEU A 146 -12.44 -7.41 0.41
N ASP A 147 -11.74 -6.95 -0.62
CA ASP A 147 -11.26 -7.82 -1.70
C ASP A 147 -10.07 -8.69 -1.23
N ILE A 148 -9.07 -8.09 -0.59
CA ILE A 148 -7.87 -8.79 -0.11
C ILE A 148 -8.16 -9.66 1.11
N GLY A 149 -9.06 -9.23 2.01
CA GLY A 149 -9.45 -9.96 3.21
C GLY A 149 -9.98 -11.36 2.91
N ARG A 150 -10.57 -11.56 1.73
CA ARG A 150 -11.02 -12.89 1.26
C ARG A 150 -9.88 -13.89 1.09
N TYR A 151 -8.65 -13.43 0.92
CA TYR A 151 -7.49 -14.29 0.66
C TYR A 151 -6.71 -14.67 1.94
N GLN A 152 -7.26 -14.38 3.15
CA GLN A 152 -6.60 -14.61 4.45
C GLN A 152 -5.16 -14.09 4.53
N PHE A 153 -4.81 -13.12 3.67
CA PHE A 153 -3.49 -12.53 3.58
C PHE A 153 -3.04 -11.89 4.89
N VAL A 154 -4.00 -11.29 5.62
CA VAL A 154 -3.80 -10.78 6.97
C VAL A 154 -3.38 -11.90 7.92
N GLY A 155 -4.00 -13.09 7.82
CA GLY A 155 -3.62 -14.26 8.61
C GLY A 155 -2.24 -14.81 8.24
N VAL A 156 -1.86 -14.77 6.96
CA VAL A 156 -0.51 -15.13 6.50
C VAL A 156 0.53 -14.16 7.06
N ILE A 157 0.28 -12.85 6.98
CA ILE A 157 1.16 -11.82 7.55
C ILE A 157 1.24 -11.91 9.07
N ASP A 158 0.13 -12.15 9.78
CA ASP A 158 0.12 -12.31 11.23
C ASP A 158 0.84 -13.58 11.67
N ALA A 159 0.70 -14.68 10.92
CA ALA A 159 1.45 -15.91 11.15
C ALA A 159 2.96 -15.68 10.96
N ILE A 160 3.36 -14.94 9.91
CA ILE A 160 4.77 -14.59 9.66
C ILE A 160 5.30 -13.68 10.77
N ASN A 161 4.58 -12.62 11.13
CA ASN A 161 4.97 -11.70 12.19
C ASN A 161 5.11 -12.42 13.55
N SER A 162 4.18 -13.32 13.86
CA SER A 162 4.22 -14.15 15.07
C SER A 162 5.40 -15.11 15.06
N TYR A 163 5.69 -15.73 13.91
CA TYR A 163 6.82 -16.65 13.76
C TYR A 163 8.17 -15.95 13.89
N VAL A 164 8.33 -14.80 13.22
CA VAL A 164 9.55 -13.97 13.30
C VAL A 164 9.76 -13.43 14.72
N LYS A 165 8.69 -13.01 15.41
CA LYS A 165 8.75 -12.57 16.81
C LYS A 165 9.20 -13.71 17.74
N ASN A 166 8.64 -14.92 17.58
CA ASN A 166 9.01 -16.08 18.38
C ASN A 166 10.45 -16.55 18.13
N LYS A 167 10.93 -16.52 16.89
CA LYS A 167 12.30 -16.91 16.54
C LYS A 167 13.35 -15.90 17.02
N LYS A 168 13.02 -14.61 17.10
CA LYS A 168 13.87 -13.61 17.78
C LYS A 168 13.98 -13.92 19.28
N LEU A 169 12.88 -14.29 19.94
CA LEU A 169 12.87 -14.66 21.36
C LEU A 169 13.67 -15.94 21.66
N SER A 170 13.74 -16.90 20.73
CA SER A 170 14.52 -18.13 20.91
C SER A 170 16.03 -17.99 20.68
N ARG A 171 16.50 -16.88 20.09
CA ARG A 171 17.94 -16.58 19.91
C ARG A 171 18.53 -15.71 21.03
N VAL A 172 17.70 -15.22 21.95
CA VAL A 172 18.12 -14.39 23.10
C VAL A 172 18.20 -15.21 24.41
N LYS A 173 17.92 -16.51 24.36
CA LYS A 173 18.28 -17.48 25.40
C LYS A 173 19.50 -18.27 24.96
#